data_AF-A0A918MSG4-F1
#
_entry.id   AF-A0A918MSG4-F1
#
_cell.length_a   1.000
_cell.length_b   1.000
_cell.length_c   1.000
_cell.angle_alpha   90.00
_cell.angle_beta   90.00
_cell.angle_gamma   90.00
#
_symmetry.space_group_name_H-M   'P 1'
#
loop_
_entity.id
_entity.type
_entity.pdbx_description
1 polymer ?
#
loop_
_entity_poly.entity_id
_entity_poly.type
_entity_poly.pdbx_seq_one_letter_code
_entity_poly.pdbx_strand_id
1 'polypeptide(L)'
;MIFVNDIWSLTGIPEWLGHTDANEDGMGFSDVIFPLFLFIVGLSIPLAINVRIQKNESKNSILLHILGRTAALLIMGFYMVNYGVIYDANMPIDKNVWQIIMALGIFLIWMDYKRLPILNKRTVLSLKAVGVILLLCLAWIYKGGGPEITTGMQIRWWGILGLIGWAYLLNSMVYLYLGKKCGWWY
;
A
#
# COMPACT_ATOMS: atom_id res chain seq x y z
N MET A 1 6.33 -11.69 -4.98
CA MET A 1 5.69 -10.72 -5.88
C MET A 1 6.69 -10.07 -6.81
N ILE A 2 7.76 -9.42 -6.33
CA ILE A 2 8.76 -8.77 -7.21
C ILE A 2 9.27 -9.73 -8.29
N PHE A 3 9.74 -10.92 -7.89
CA PHE A 3 10.20 -11.94 -8.83
C PHE A 3 9.18 -12.28 -9.92
N VAL A 4 7.92 -12.59 -9.54
CA VAL A 4 6.86 -12.94 -10.49
C VAL A 4 6.46 -11.77 -11.39
N ASN A 5 6.47 -10.56 -10.85
CA ASN A 5 6.15 -9.34 -11.59
C ASN A 5 7.23 -8.95 -12.60
N ASP A 6 8.41 -9.57 -12.58
CA ASP A 6 9.48 -9.31 -13.55
C ASP A 6 9.59 -10.43 -14.60
N ILE A 7 8.89 -11.55 -14.42
CA ILE A 7 8.93 -12.72 -15.33
C ILE A 7 8.56 -12.34 -16.77
N TRP A 8 7.59 -11.44 -16.96
CA TRP A 8 7.17 -10.97 -18.29
C TRP A 8 8.26 -10.20 -19.06
N SER A 9 9.28 -9.69 -18.37
CA SER A 9 10.39 -8.95 -18.98
C SER A 9 11.57 -9.85 -19.42
N LEU A 10 11.56 -11.12 -19.01
CA LEU A 10 12.62 -12.08 -19.27
C LEU A 10 12.32 -12.93 -20.51
N THR A 11 13.37 -13.34 -21.22
CA THR A 11 13.29 -14.27 -22.37
C THR A 11 13.91 -15.62 -22.01
N GLY A 12 13.42 -16.70 -22.63
CA GLY A 12 13.97 -18.06 -22.42
C GLY A 12 13.59 -18.71 -21.08
N ILE A 13 12.51 -18.26 -20.44
CA ILE A 13 12.00 -18.84 -19.20
C ILE A 13 11.18 -20.13 -19.48
N PRO A 14 11.17 -21.10 -18.55
CA PRO A 14 10.27 -22.24 -18.64
C PRO A 14 8.80 -21.81 -18.62
N GLU A 15 7.99 -22.42 -19.47
CA GLU A 15 6.57 -22.07 -19.67
C GLU A 15 5.74 -22.17 -18.38
N TRP A 16 5.99 -23.18 -17.54
CA TRP A 16 5.31 -23.36 -16.25
C TRP A 16 5.58 -22.22 -15.24
N LEU A 17 6.61 -21.40 -15.46
CA LEU A 17 6.96 -20.30 -14.56
C LEU A 17 6.11 -19.05 -14.85
N GLY A 18 5.65 -18.88 -16.10
CA GLY A 18 4.84 -17.76 -16.56
C GLY A 18 3.37 -17.87 -16.19
N HIS A 19 2.53 -17.09 -16.87
CA HIS A 19 1.08 -17.24 -16.85
C HIS A 19 0.68 -18.25 -17.93
N THR A 20 -0.27 -19.13 -17.62
CA THR A 20 -0.90 -19.94 -18.65
C THR A 20 -1.86 -19.08 -19.48
N ASP A 21 -1.91 -19.31 -20.79
CA ASP A 21 -2.82 -18.60 -21.68
C ASP A 21 -4.28 -18.84 -21.28
N ALA A 22 -5.12 -17.81 -21.45
CA ALA A 22 -6.52 -17.84 -20.98
C ALA A 22 -7.39 -18.94 -21.60
N ASN A 23 -6.96 -19.51 -22.72
CA ASN A 23 -7.68 -20.55 -23.46
C ASN A 23 -7.10 -21.96 -23.23
N GLU A 24 -6.09 -22.10 -22.36
CA GLU A 24 -5.48 -23.37 -22.05
C GLU A 24 -5.86 -23.84 -20.64
N ASP A 25 -6.17 -25.13 -20.51
CA ASP A 25 -6.42 -25.77 -19.22
C ASP A 25 -5.10 -26.01 -18.48
N GLY A 26 -4.56 -24.94 -17.90
CA GLY A 26 -3.34 -25.00 -17.10
C GLY A 26 -3.28 -23.89 -16.03
N MET A 27 -2.27 -23.98 -15.18
CA MET A 27 -1.99 -23.00 -14.14
C MET A 27 -0.48 -22.85 -14.01
N GLY A 28 0.02 -21.66 -14.33
CA GLY A 28 1.41 -21.32 -14.15
C GLY A 28 1.74 -21.05 -12.69
N PHE A 29 3.03 -21.11 -12.34
CA PHE A 29 3.51 -20.74 -11.02
C PHE A 29 3.07 -19.32 -10.64
N SER A 30 3.07 -18.40 -11.60
CA SER A 30 2.67 -17.01 -11.41
C SER A 30 1.19 -16.87 -10.99
N ASP A 31 0.32 -17.77 -11.47
CA ASP A 31 -1.12 -17.75 -11.21
C ASP A 31 -1.47 -18.15 -9.76
N VAL A 32 -0.64 -18.96 -9.12
CA VAL A 32 -0.81 -19.40 -7.71
C VAL A 32 -0.37 -18.32 -6.71
N ILE A 33 0.63 -17.52 -7.08
CA ILE A 33 1.33 -16.66 -6.13
C ILE A 33 0.46 -15.51 -5.62
N PHE A 34 -0.40 -14.93 -6.47
CA PHE A 34 -1.29 -13.86 -6.04
C PHE A 34 -2.39 -14.33 -5.07
N PRO A 35 -3.14 -15.42 -5.34
CA PRO A 35 -4.06 -16.02 -4.39
C PRO A 35 -3.39 -16.40 -3.06
N LEU A 36 -2.22 -17.05 -3.11
CA LEU A 36 -1.49 -17.45 -1.91
C LEU A 36 -1.09 -16.24 -1.06
N PHE A 37 -0.64 -15.16 -1.69
CA PHE A 37 -0.36 -13.91 -1.00
C PHE A 37 -1.59 -13.33 -0.30
N LEU A 38 -2.74 -13.27 -0.97
CA LEU A 38 -3.99 -12.78 -0.36
C LEU A 38 -4.41 -13.64 0.83
N PHE A 39 -4.25 -14.96 0.74
CA PHE A 39 -4.52 -15.88 1.83
C PHE A 39 -3.63 -15.61 3.05
N ILE A 40 -2.31 -15.50 2.86
CA ILE A 40 -1.36 -15.21 3.93
C ILE A 40 -1.64 -13.83 4.56
N VAL A 41 -1.92 -12.81 3.75
CA VAL A 41 -2.31 -11.49 4.24
C VAL A 41 -3.58 -11.57 5.07
N GLY A 42 -4.58 -12.34 4.63
CA GLY A 42 -5.82 -12.58 5.36
C GLY A 42 -5.57 -13.21 6.74
N LEU A 43 -4.76 -14.26 6.82
CA LEU A 43 -4.40 -14.92 8.08
C LEU A 43 -3.59 -14.03 9.03
N SER A 44 -2.82 -13.08 8.50
CA SER A 44 -2.01 -12.18 9.31
C SER A 44 -2.84 -11.20 10.17
N ILE A 45 -4.07 -10.88 9.74
CA ILE A 45 -4.96 -9.93 10.44
C ILE A 45 -5.37 -10.43 11.83
N PRO A 46 -6.03 -11.61 11.98
CA PRO A 46 -6.45 -12.10 13.28
C PRO A 46 -5.26 -12.35 14.21
N LEU A 47 -4.15 -12.88 13.69
CA LEU A 47 -2.92 -13.10 14.44
C LEU A 47 -2.36 -11.78 15.00
N ALA A 48 -2.24 -10.74 14.17
CA ALA A 48 -1.72 -9.44 14.59
C ALA A 48 -2.62 -8.74 15.62
N ILE A 49 -3.94 -8.89 15.50
CA ILE A 49 -4.90 -8.34 16.48
C ILE A 49 -4.83 -9.11 17.80
N ASN A 50 -4.76 -10.45 17.76
CA ASN A 50 -4.65 -11.28 18.97
C ASN A 50 -3.39 -10.95 19.79
N VAL A 51 -2.25 -10.76 19.14
CA VAL A 51 -1.01 -10.35 19.81
C VAL A 51 -1.18 -9.04 20.59
N ARG A 52 -2.00 -8.10 20.11
CA ARG A 52 -2.27 -6.83 20.82
C ARG A 52 -3.26 -6.98 21.95
N ILE A 53 -4.29 -7.80 21.74
CA ILE A 53 -5.25 -8.15 22.79
C ILE A 53 -4.52 -8.83 23.96
N GLN A 54 -3.60 -9.76 23.68
CA GLN A 54 -2.77 -10.41 24.70
C GLN A 54 -1.83 -9.44 25.43
N LYS A 55 -1.44 -8.34 24.79
CA LYS A 55 -0.68 -7.24 25.40
C LYS A 55 -1.56 -6.27 26.20
N ASN A 56 -2.83 -6.59 26.43
CA ASN A 56 -3.80 -5.75 27.12
C ASN A 56 -3.96 -4.34 26.48
N GLU A 57 -3.74 -4.21 25.17
CA GLU A 57 -4.06 -2.96 24.47
C GLU A 57 -5.57 -2.71 24.46
N SER A 58 -5.97 -1.45 24.66
CA SER A 58 -7.38 -1.07 24.60
C SER A 58 -7.94 -1.21 23.18
N LYS A 59 -9.23 -1.53 23.06
CA LYS A 59 -9.90 -1.63 21.75
C LYS A 59 -9.74 -0.36 20.91
N ASN A 60 -9.78 0.81 21.57
CA ASN A 60 -9.60 2.11 20.90
C ASN A 60 -8.17 2.29 20.37
N SER A 61 -7.15 1.83 21.10
CA SER A 61 -5.76 1.83 20.63
C SER A 61 -5.60 0.96 19.37
N ILE A 62 -6.19 -0.23 19.39
CA ILE A 62 -6.16 -1.17 18.25
C ILE A 62 -6.89 -0.55 17.05
N LEU A 63 -8.06 0.06 17.26
CA LEU A 63 -8.83 0.76 16.23
C LEU A 63 -8.02 1.89 15.59
N LEU A 64 -7.43 2.79 16.39
CA LEU A 64 -6.59 3.88 15.89
C LEU A 64 -5.38 3.36 15.11
N HIS A 65 -4.81 2.23 15.53
CA HIS A 65 -3.74 1.60 14.77
C HIS A 65 -4.21 1.07 13.42
N ILE A 66 -5.36 0.38 13.37
CA ILE A 66 -5.94 -0.15 12.13
C ILE A 66 -6.23 1.01 11.17
N LEU A 67 -6.85 2.09 11.66
CA LEU A 67 -7.14 3.28 10.86
C LEU A 67 -5.86 3.94 10.33
N GLY A 68 -4.84 4.10 11.17
CA GLY A 68 -3.56 4.67 10.75
C GLY A 68 -2.84 3.83 9.68
N ARG A 69 -2.90 2.49 9.79
CA ARG A 69 -2.37 1.57 8.77
C ARG A 69 -3.18 1.61 7.47
N THR A 70 -4.50 1.64 7.58
CA THR A 70 -5.41 1.73 6.44
C THR A 70 -5.15 3.03 5.67
N ALA A 71 -5.11 4.17 6.38
CA ALA A 71 -4.85 5.47 5.78
C ALA A 71 -3.51 5.48 5.03
N ALA A 72 -2.47 4.86 5.60
CA ALA A 72 -1.18 4.71 4.93
C ALA A 72 -1.31 3.99 3.58
N LEU A 73 -1.96 2.82 3.56
CA LEU A 73 -2.14 2.02 2.35
C LEU A 73 -2.98 2.73 1.29
N LEU A 74 -4.06 3.41 1.71
CA LEU A 74 -4.93 4.17 0.82
C LEU A 74 -4.22 5.38 0.21
N ILE A 75 -3.47 6.14 1.01
CA ILE A 75 -2.69 7.30 0.53
C ILE A 75 -1.61 6.83 -0.45
N MET A 76 -0.83 5.79 -0.10
CA MET A 76 0.18 5.25 -1.00
C MET A 76 -0.42 4.74 -2.31
N GLY A 77 -1.54 4.00 -2.25
CA GLY A 77 -2.26 3.52 -3.43
C GLY A 77 -2.78 4.67 -4.30
N PHE A 78 -3.36 5.71 -3.69
CA PHE A 78 -3.85 6.90 -4.38
C PHE A 78 -2.74 7.60 -5.17
N TYR A 79 -1.58 7.83 -4.57
CA TYR A 79 -0.45 8.46 -5.26
C TYR A 79 0.12 7.56 -6.37
N MET A 80 0.28 6.26 -6.12
CA MET A 80 0.81 5.31 -7.11
C MET A 80 -0.07 5.19 -8.35
N VAL A 81 -1.40 5.17 -8.20
CA VAL A 81 -2.29 5.10 -9.36
C VAL A 81 -2.28 6.42 -10.14
N ASN A 82 -2.25 7.56 -9.44
CA ASN A 82 -2.16 8.86 -10.12
C ASN A 82 -0.82 9.06 -10.84
N TYR A 83 0.28 8.52 -10.31
CA TYR A 83 1.58 8.49 -10.98
C TYR A 83 1.53 7.82 -12.35
N GLY A 84 0.81 6.69 -12.46
CA GLY A 84 0.67 5.95 -13.71
C GLY A 84 0.01 6.73 -14.85
N VAL A 85 -0.74 7.79 -14.53
CA VAL A 85 -1.52 8.60 -15.48
C VAL A 85 -1.03 10.06 -15.53
N ILE A 86 0.17 10.33 -15.03
CA ILE A 86 0.81 11.65 -15.19
C ILE A 86 1.04 11.92 -16.67
N TYR A 87 0.76 13.16 -17.09
CA TYR A 87 1.06 13.65 -18.43
C TYR A 87 2.27 14.58 -18.39
N ASP A 88 3.43 14.05 -18.77
CA ASP A 88 4.75 14.65 -18.53
C ASP A 88 4.90 16.06 -19.12
N ALA A 89 4.31 16.32 -20.28
CA ALA A 89 4.48 17.60 -20.99
C ALA A 89 3.88 18.82 -20.26
N ASN A 90 2.91 18.60 -19.36
CA ASN A 90 2.25 19.67 -18.61
C ASN A 90 2.73 19.77 -17.16
N MET A 91 3.66 18.90 -16.75
CA MET A 91 4.18 18.87 -15.39
C MET A 91 5.33 19.87 -15.19
N PRO A 92 5.39 20.58 -14.06
CA PRO A 92 6.51 21.46 -13.73
C PRO A 92 7.84 20.71 -13.49
N ILE A 93 7.77 19.41 -13.19
CA ILE A 93 8.91 18.55 -12.89
C ILE A 93 8.81 17.24 -13.66
N ASP A 94 9.96 16.62 -13.92
CA ASP A 94 10.02 15.29 -14.54
C ASP A 94 9.25 14.25 -13.72
N LYS A 95 8.57 13.32 -14.41
CA LYS A 95 7.77 12.26 -13.79
C LYS A 95 8.59 11.36 -12.87
N ASN A 96 9.83 11.04 -13.21
CA ASN A 96 10.69 10.21 -12.37
C ASN A 96 11.13 10.99 -11.12
N VAL A 97 11.40 12.30 -11.26
CA VAL A 97 11.67 13.16 -10.10
C VAL A 97 10.46 13.22 -9.18
N TRP A 98 9.25 13.37 -9.72
CA TRP A 98 8.01 13.32 -8.94
C TRP A 98 7.88 11.98 -8.18
N GLN A 99 8.20 10.85 -8.81
CA GLN A 99 8.19 9.52 -8.18
C GLN A 99 9.18 9.41 -7.02
N ILE A 100 10.41 9.92 -7.19
CA ILE A 100 11.44 9.89 -6.15
C ILE A 100 11.01 10.74 -4.96
N ILE A 101 10.47 11.94 -5.19
CA ILE A 101 9.97 12.81 -4.12
C ILE A 101 8.78 12.15 -3.41
N MET A 102 7.87 11.50 -4.15
CA MET A 102 6.75 10.76 -3.57
C MET A 102 7.26 9.64 -2.66
N ALA A 103 8.20 8.82 -3.15
CA ALA A 103 8.78 7.72 -2.38
C ALA A 103 9.47 8.24 -1.10
N LEU A 104 10.22 9.34 -1.20
CA LEU A 104 10.87 9.99 -0.06
C LEU A 104 9.84 10.54 0.94
N GLY A 105 8.77 11.19 0.48
CA GLY A 105 7.69 11.69 1.32
C GLY A 105 6.98 10.58 2.08
N ILE A 106 6.61 9.49 1.40
CA ILE A 106 5.99 8.30 2.02
C ILE A 106 6.95 7.68 3.06
N PHE A 107 8.22 7.54 2.71
CA PHE A 107 9.23 6.97 3.60
C PHE A 107 9.39 7.81 4.88
N LEU A 108 9.49 9.14 4.76
CA LEU A 108 9.58 10.04 5.91
C LEU A 108 8.36 9.97 6.84
N ILE A 109 7.15 9.76 6.32
CA ILE A 109 5.95 9.69 7.17
C ILE A 109 5.91 8.36 7.95
N TRP A 110 6.18 7.24 7.27
CA TRP A 110 5.91 5.89 7.80
C TRP A 110 7.14 5.08 8.19
N MET A 111 8.35 5.66 8.16
CA MET A 111 9.56 5.01 8.70
C MET A 111 9.43 4.68 10.20
N ASP A 112 9.98 3.53 10.61
CA ASP A 112 10.04 3.12 12.02
C ASP A 112 11.16 3.83 12.77
N TYR A 113 10.90 5.08 13.17
CA TYR A 113 11.83 5.91 13.94
C TYR A 113 12.19 5.35 15.31
N LYS A 114 11.45 4.37 15.84
CA LYS A 114 11.75 3.79 17.17
C LYS A 114 13.11 3.09 17.20
N ARG A 115 13.59 2.65 16.04
CA ARG A 115 14.90 1.99 15.88
C ARG A 115 16.06 2.98 15.79
N LEU A 116 15.79 4.29 15.80
CA LEU A 116 16.80 5.35 15.69
C LEU A 116 16.86 6.14 17.01
N PRO A 117 17.53 5.60 18.06
CA PRO A 117 17.55 6.20 19.39
C PRO A 117 18.25 7.58 19.45
N ILE A 118 19.03 7.92 18.42
CA ILE A 118 19.71 9.22 18.31
C ILE A 118 18.76 10.38 17.95
N LEU A 119 17.55 10.09 17.47
CA LEU A 119 16.62 11.12 17.00
C LEU A 119 15.66 11.55 18.11
N ASN A 120 15.66 12.86 18.38
CA ASN A 120 14.73 13.48 19.31
C ASN A 120 13.29 13.44 18.78
N LYS A 121 12.30 13.38 19.69
CA LYS A 121 10.86 13.39 19.34
C LYS A 121 10.47 14.57 18.44
N ARG A 122 11.07 15.75 18.67
CA ARG A 122 10.85 16.95 17.83
C ARG A 122 11.37 16.74 16.41
N THR A 123 12.57 16.19 16.26
CA THR A 123 13.16 15.88 14.93
C THR A 123 12.32 14.87 14.18
N VAL A 124 11.83 13.81 14.84
CA VAL A 124 10.93 12.83 14.23
C VAL A 124 9.63 13.49 13.76
N LEU A 125 9.04 14.38 14.57
CA LEU A 125 7.85 15.12 14.18
C LEU A 125 8.13 16.02 12.97
N SER A 126 9.25 16.74 12.95
CA SER A 126 9.67 17.57 11.82
C SER A 126 9.86 16.76 10.55
N LEU A 127 10.51 15.58 10.61
CA LEU A 127 10.70 14.71 9.45
C LEU A 127 9.36 14.23 8.87
N LYS A 128 8.42 13.83 9.74
CA LYS A 128 7.06 13.47 9.31
C LYS A 128 6.32 14.65 8.69
N ALA A 129 6.44 15.84 9.29
CA ALA A 129 5.83 17.06 8.77
C ALA A 129 6.39 17.41 7.38
N VAL A 130 7.71 17.31 7.19
CA VAL A 130 8.36 17.47 5.88
C VAL A 130 7.80 16.46 4.89
N GLY A 131 7.68 15.18 5.25
CA GLY A 131 7.08 14.17 4.39
C GLY A 131 5.65 14.52 3.97
N VAL A 132 4.81 15.00 4.90
CA VAL A 132 3.43 15.45 4.60
C VAL A 132 3.44 16.66 3.66
N ILE A 133 4.29 17.64 3.92
CA ILE A 133 4.43 18.84 3.07
C ILE A 133 4.84 18.45 1.66
N LEU A 134 5.82 17.55 1.51
CA LEU A 134 6.24 17.05 0.19
C LEU A 134 5.08 16.43 -0.57
N LEU A 135 4.30 15.56 0.07
CA LEU A 135 3.12 14.95 -0.58
C LEU A 135 2.09 16.02 -0.98
N LEU A 136 1.78 16.98 -0.10
CA LEU A 136 0.84 18.06 -0.41
C LEU A 136 1.33 18.93 -1.59
N CYS A 137 2.62 19.27 -1.61
CA CYS A 137 3.23 19.98 -2.73
C CYS A 137 3.11 19.18 -4.03
N LEU A 138 3.41 17.87 -3.99
CA LEU A 138 3.28 16.99 -5.15
C LEU A 138 1.84 16.90 -5.67
N ALA A 139 0.85 16.85 -4.78
CA ALA A 139 -0.55 16.86 -5.14
C ALA A 139 -1.00 18.19 -5.75
N TRP A 140 -0.45 19.31 -5.29
CA TRP A 140 -0.73 20.63 -5.85
C TRP A 140 -0.14 20.80 -7.26
N ILE A 141 1.13 20.45 -7.46
CA ILE A 141 1.78 20.60 -8.77
C ILE A 141 1.33 19.54 -9.79
N TYR A 142 0.58 18.52 -9.35
CA TYR A 142 0.15 17.42 -10.19
C TYR A 142 -0.68 17.90 -11.38
N LYS A 143 -0.28 17.47 -12.57
CA LYS A 143 -1.03 17.66 -13.82
C LYS A 143 -1.15 16.31 -14.52
N GLY A 144 -2.33 15.71 -14.43
CA GLY A 144 -2.70 14.51 -15.18
C GLY A 144 -3.70 14.84 -16.29
N GLY A 145 -4.15 13.83 -17.01
CA GLY A 145 -5.12 13.98 -18.10
C GLY A 145 -4.46 13.94 -19.47
N GLY A 146 -4.95 14.76 -20.39
CA GLY A 146 -4.50 14.79 -21.78
C GLY A 146 -3.88 16.13 -22.19
N PRO A 147 -3.45 16.25 -23.45
CA PRO A 147 -2.86 17.48 -23.98
C PRO A 147 -3.78 18.71 -23.88
N GLU A 148 -5.10 18.52 -23.96
CA GLU A 148 -6.07 19.63 -23.99
C GLU A 148 -6.72 19.95 -22.63
N ILE A 149 -6.85 18.96 -21.75
CA ILE A 149 -7.50 19.12 -20.43
C ILE A 149 -6.57 18.59 -19.34
N THR A 150 -6.07 19.53 -18.53
CA THR A 150 -5.33 19.17 -17.32
C THR A 150 -6.32 18.88 -16.18
N THR A 151 -6.13 17.73 -15.54
CA THR A 151 -6.90 17.31 -14.37
C THR A 151 -5.97 17.20 -13.16
N GLY A 152 -6.47 17.57 -11.98
CA GLY A 152 -5.79 17.28 -10.71
C GLY A 152 -5.80 15.78 -10.40
N MET A 153 -5.23 15.40 -9.25
CA MET A 153 -5.27 14.01 -8.80
C MET A 153 -6.72 13.56 -8.59
N GLN A 154 -7.05 12.37 -9.08
CA GLN A 154 -8.41 11.82 -9.00
C GLN A 154 -8.44 10.50 -8.26
N ILE A 155 -9.56 10.24 -7.59
CA ILE A 155 -9.84 8.91 -7.05
C ILE A 155 -10.15 7.99 -8.23
N ARG A 156 -9.31 6.97 -8.39
CA ARG A 156 -9.46 5.92 -9.40
C ARG A 156 -9.75 4.61 -8.66
N TRP A 157 -9.24 3.48 -9.14
CA TRP A 157 -9.47 2.16 -8.55
C TRP A 157 -8.61 1.84 -7.31
N TRP A 158 -7.96 2.85 -6.69
CA TRP A 158 -7.09 2.74 -5.49
C TRP A 158 -5.79 1.94 -5.63
N GLY A 159 -5.60 1.17 -6.70
CA GLY A 159 -4.41 0.36 -6.87
C GLY A 159 -4.46 -0.91 -6.03
N ILE A 160 -3.59 -1.88 -6.32
CA ILE A 160 -3.48 -3.11 -5.51
C ILE A 160 -3.27 -2.77 -4.03
N LEU A 161 -2.40 -1.79 -3.75
CA LEU A 161 -2.09 -1.37 -2.39
C LEU A 161 -3.29 -0.76 -1.67
N GLY A 162 -4.10 0.07 -2.35
CA GLY A 162 -5.30 0.65 -1.76
C GLY A 162 -6.43 -0.37 -1.59
N LEU A 163 -6.59 -1.32 -2.53
CA LEU A 163 -7.52 -2.45 -2.39
C LEU A 163 -7.17 -3.32 -1.17
N ILE A 164 -5.88 -3.62 -0.96
CA ILE A 164 -5.41 -4.31 0.25
C ILE A 164 -5.72 -3.47 1.50
N GLY A 165 -5.60 -2.13 1.42
CA GLY A 165 -5.99 -1.21 2.49
C GLY A 165 -7.47 -1.34 2.87
N TRP A 166 -8.38 -1.32 1.89
CA TRP A 166 -9.81 -1.49 2.13
C TRP A 166 -10.14 -2.88 2.70
N ALA A 167 -9.56 -3.93 2.13
CA ALA A 167 -9.73 -5.30 2.62
C ALA A 167 -9.21 -5.42 4.07
N TYR A 168 -8.05 -4.84 4.36
CA TYR A 168 -7.50 -4.82 5.71
C TYR A 168 -8.43 -4.12 6.70
N LEU A 169 -8.96 -2.94 6.36
CA LEU A 169 -9.89 -2.21 7.22
C LEU A 169 -11.12 -3.05 7.55
N LEU A 170 -11.80 -3.56 6.52
CA LEU A 170 -13.04 -4.31 6.67
C LEU A 170 -12.83 -5.56 7.50
N ASN A 171 -11.84 -6.39 7.14
CA ASN A 171 -11.55 -7.64 7.86
C ASN A 171 -11.10 -7.38 9.30
N SER A 172 -10.28 -6.34 9.54
CA SER A 172 -9.83 -5.98 10.89
C SER A 172 -10.98 -5.47 11.76
N MET A 173 -11.91 -4.69 11.20
CA MET A 173 -13.12 -4.26 11.92
C MET A 173 -14.00 -5.46 12.29
N VAL A 174 -14.30 -6.30 11.30
CA VAL A 174 -15.08 -7.54 11.51
C VAL A 174 -14.45 -8.37 12.62
N TYR A 175 -13.15 -8.62 12.56
CA TYR A 175 -12.46 -9.41 13.57
C TYR A 175 -12.42 -8.75 14.96
N LEU A 176 -12.14 -7.45 15.04
CA LEU A 176 -12.05 -6.73 16.32
C LEU A 176 -13.38 -6.72 17.09
N TYR A 177 -14.51 -6.63 16.38
CA TYR A 177 -15.85 -6.57 17.00
C TYR A 177 -16.54 -7.92 17.12
N LEU A 178 -16.36 -8.84 16.17
CA LEU A 178 -17.07 -10.14 16.13
C LEU A 178 -16.18 -11.33 16.52
N GLY A 179 -14.85 -11.21 16.43
CA GLY A 179 -13.91 -12.32 16.62
C GLY A 179 -13.99 -12.98 18.01
N LYS A 180 -14.41 -12.25 19.04
CA LYS A 180 -14.59 -12.81 20.39
C LYS A 180 -15.85 -13.67 20.58
N LYS A 181 -16.83 -13.62 19.65
CA LYS A 181 -18.10 -14.36 19.79
C LYS A 181 -18.06 -15.75 19.15
N CYS A 182 -17.13 -16.00 18.23
CA CYS A 182 -16.93 -17.33 17.67
C CYS A 182 -15.93 -18.09 18.55
N GLY A 183 -16.44 -18.83 19.54
CA GLY A 183 -15.68 -19.62 20.53
C GLY A 183 -14.90 -20.82 19.97
N TRP A 184 -14.23 -20.66 18.83
CA TRP A 184 -13.44 -21.69 18.14
C TRP A 184 -11.92 -21.48 18.29
N TRP A 185 -11.50 -20.53 19.14
CA TRP A 185 -10.08 -20.14 19.26
C TRP A 185 -9.69 -19.96 20.74
N TYR A 186 -9.82 -21.03 21.52
CA TYR A 186 -9.18 -21.21 22.83
C TYR A 186 -8.16 -22.34 22.74
#